data_AF-A0A961I7N6-F1
#
_entry.id   AF-A0A961I7N6-F1
#
_cell.length_a   1.000
_cell.length_b   1.000
_cell.length_c   1.000
_cell.angle_alpha   90.00
_cell.angle_beta   90.00
_cell.angle_gamma   90.00
#
_symmetry.space_group_name_H-M   'P 1'
#
loop_
_entity.id
_entity.type
_entity.pdbx_description
1 polymer ?
#
loop_
_entity_poly.entity_id
_entity_poly.type
_entity_poly.pdbx_seq_one_letter_code
_entity_poly.pdbx_strand_id
1 'polypeptide(L)'
;MPMVAGNEADESGVWEITGPVAALPLYRKMRILADPRGEFDPSIAEDRLASDSIRNSARRSEPPFLGLSSGAHWARITIKNNGQRTNFVLVNEFRRVQELELFSPDGRIYRTGMDIPIADRSLPIDELALPLEVGIGETKSILLRIRGES
;
A
#
# COMPACT_ATOMS: atom_id res chain seq x y z
N MET A 1 2.79 -0.08 -28.74
CA MET A 1 3.74 -0.32 -27.63
C MET A 1 3.45 0.73 -26.57
N PRO A 2 2.91 0.39 -25.39
CA PRO A 2 2.70 1.40 -24.36
C PRO A 2 4.04 1.70 -23.69
N MET A 3 4.41 2.98 -23.66
CA MET A 3 5.58 3.49 -22.95
C MET A 3 5.35 3.36 -21.44
N VAL A 4 6.23 2.63 -20.76
CA VAL A 4 6.33 2.64 -19.30
C VAL A 4 6.93 3.99 -18.91
N ALA A 5 6.10 4.89 -18.38
CA ALA A 5 6.57 6.20 -17.90
C ALA A 5 7.58 5.98 -16.76
N GLY A 6 8.74 6.63 -16.85
CA GLY A 6 9.80 6.55 -15.85
C GLY A 6 9.34 7.12 -14.52
N ASN A 7 9.30 6.28 -13.49
CA ASN A 7 9.05 6.68 -12.12
C ASN A 7 10.38 7.14 -11.50
N GLU A 8 10.72 8.42 -11.63
CA GLU A 8 11.80 9.00 -10.83
C GLU A 8 11.33 9.16 -9.38
N ALA A 9 12.16 8.69 -8.44
CA ALA A 9 11.81 8.63 -7.04
C ALA A 9 12.65 9.62 -6.25
N ASP A 10 12.02 10.62 -5.66
CA ASP A 10 12.61 11.43 -4.60
C ASP A 10 12.73 10.65 -3.28
N GLU A 11 13.50 11.18 -2.33
CA GLU A 11 13.74 10.58 -1.00
C GLU A 11 12.55 10.74 -0.03
N SER A 12 11.46 11.40 -0.46
CA SER A 12 10.33 11.79 0.39
C SER A 12 9.42 10.62 0.80
N GLY A 13 9.52 9.47 0.14
CA GLY A 13 8.60 8.34 0.35
C GLY A 13 7.25 8.52 -0.33
N VAL A 14 7.14 9.48 -1.26
CA VAL A 14 5.94 9.75 -2.06
C VAL A 14 6.11 9.21 -3.47
N TRP A 15 5.10 8.54 -4.03
CA TRP A 15 5.10 8.18 -5.45
C TRP A 15 4.74 9.38 -6.32
N GLU A 16 5.64 9.78 -7.22
CA GLU A 16 5.37 10.80 -8.24
C GLU A 16 5.08 10.14 -9.58
N ILE A 17 3.99 10.55 -10.25
CA ILE A 17 3.49 9.87 -11.45
C ILE A 17 3.08 10.87 -12.53
N THR A 18 3.34 10.53 -13.79
CA THR A 18 3.14 11.39 -14.97
C THR A 18 2.28 10.80 -16.09
N GLY A 19 1.98 9.49 -16.07
CA GLY A 19 1.26 8.77 -17.15
C GLY A 19 -0.09 8.15 -16.73
N PRO A 20 -0.93 7.72 -17.69
CA PRO A 20 -2.38 7.46 -17.49
C PRO A 20 -2.74 6.16 -16.74
N VAL A 21 -1.78 5.24 -16.59
CA VAL A 21 -1.87 4.04 -15.73
C VAL A 21 -0.50 3.80 -15.12
N ALA A 22 -0.45 3.50 -13.82
CA ALA A 22 0.77 3.07 -13.15
C ALA A 22 0.50 1.88 -12.22
N ALA A 23 1.39 0.88 -12.28
CA ALA A 23 1.49 -0.19 -11.30
C ALA A 23 2.57 0.19 -10.29
N LEU A 24 2.20 0.28 -9.01
CA LEU A 24 3.11 0.72 -7.95
C LEU A 24 3.50 -0.47 -7.05
N PRO A 25 4.78 -0.88 -7.02
CA PRO A 25 5.25 -1.91 -6.10
C PRO A 25 5.23 -1.35 -4.68
N LEU A 26 4.22 -1.73 -3.89
CA LEU A 26 3.86 -1.10 -2.62
C LEU A 26 5.03 -1.04 -1.62
N TYR A 27 5.89 -2.06 -1.62
CA TYR A 27 7.00 -2.19 -0.68
C TYR A 27 8.12 -1.16 -0.84
N ARG A 28 8.19 -0.43 -1.96
CA ARG A 28 9.32 0.47 -2.24
C ARG A 28 9.23 1.84 -1.58
N LYS A 29 8.02 2.34 -1.33
CA LYS A 29 7.77 3.65 -0.72
C LYS A 29 6.60 3.56 0.26
N MET A 30 6.86 2.91 1.39
CA MET A 30 5.91 2.84 2.49
C MET A 30 6.55 3.23 3.81
N ARG A 31 5.76 3.87 4.67
CA ARG A 31 6.06 3.94 6.10
C ARG A 31 5.44 2.73 6.75
N ILE A 32 6.18 2.02 7.60
CA ILE A 32 5.71 0.79 8.26
C ILE A 32 5.71 1.00 9.77
N LEU A 33 4.63 0.57 10.40
CA LEU A 33 4.43 0.56 11.84
C LEU A 33 4.13 -0.87 12.28
N ALA A 34 4.93 -1.41 13.18
CA ALA A 34 4.62 -2.68 13.82
C ALA A 34 3.53 -2.49 14.88
N ASP A 35 2.56 -3.40 14.88
CA ASP A 35 1.51 -3.54 15.89
C ASP A 35 1.57 -4.97 16.46
N PRO A 36 2.49 -5.23 17.40
CA PRO A 36 2.76 -6.59 17.89
C PRO A 36 1.56 -7.25 18.58
N ARG A 37 0.63 -6.45 19.10
CA ARG A 37 -0.59 -6.92 19.78
C ARG A 37 -1.80 -6.99 18.84
N GLY A 38 -1.72 -6.39 17.65
CA GLY A 38 -2.85 -6.33 16.71
C GLY A 38 -4.00 -5.43 17.20
N GLU A 39 -3.72 -4.51 18.13
CA GLU A 39 -4.72 -3.71 18.84
C GLU A 39 -4.98 -2.34 18.18
N PHE A 40 -4.15 -1.93 17.22
CA PHE A 40 -4.36 -0.64 16.56
C PHE A 40 -5.56 -0.71 15.61
N ASP A 41 -6.39 0.32 15.65
CA ASP A 41 -7.39 0.60 14.64
C ASP A 41 -6.79 1.46 13.50
N PRO A 42 -7.50 1.61 12.36
CA PRO A 42 -7.00 2.40 11.24
C PRO A 42 -6.66 3.86 11.57
N SER A 43 -7.39 4.49 12.49
CA SER A 43 -7.16 5.90 12.88
C SER A 43 -5.86 6.03 13.65
N ILE A 44 -5.63 5.17 14.65
CA ILE A 44 -4.41 5.15 15.44
C ILE A 44 -3.19 4.87 14.55
N ALA A 45 -3.34 3.94 13.60
CA ALA A 45 -2.28 3.61 12.66
C ALA A 45 -1.94 4.78 11.73
N GLU A 46 -2.96 5.44 11.15
CA GLU A 46 -2.76 6.61 10.27
C GLU A 46 -2.08 7.76 11.01
N ASP A 47 -2.52 8.11 12.22
CA ASP A 47 -1.94 9.19 13.01
C ASP A 47 -0.45 8.95 13.32
N ARG A 48 -0.11 7.70 13.68
CA ARG A 48 1.28 7.30 13.94
C ARG A 48 2.13 7.30 12.68
N LEU A 49 1.59 6.82 11.56
CA LEU A 49 2.29 6.78 10.27
C LEU A 49 2.42 8.15 9.60
N ALA A 50 1.54 9.08 9.93
CA ALA A 50 1.62 10.48 9.51
C ALA A 50 2.74 11.24 10.23
N SER A 51 3.14 10.80 11.43
CA SER A 51 4.27 11.39 12.15
C SER A 51 5.59 11.24 11.36
N ASP A 52 6.33 12.35 11.24
CA ASP A 52 7.66 12.37 10.62
C ASP A 52 8.72 11.56 11.40
N SER A 53 8.39 11.09 12.60
CA SER A 53 9.25 10.21 13.39
C SER A 53 9.33 8.79 12.82
N ILE A 54 8.36 8.37 12.00
CA ILE A 54 8.40 7.06 11.36
C ILE A 54 9.24 7.13 10.08
N ARG A 55 10.38 6.43 10.12
CA ARG A 55 11.29 6.33 8.97
C ARG A 55 10.57 5.68 7.79
N ASN A 56 10.74 6.28 6.61
CA ASN A 56 10.42 5.61 5.35
C ASN A 56 11.21 4.30 5.29
N SER A 57 10.57 3.23 4.81
CA SER A 57 11.33 2.05 4.43
C SER A 57 12.36 2.50 3.38
N ALA A 58 13.66 2.34 3.66
CA ALA A 58 14.72 2.58 2.68
C ALA A 58 14.34 1.92 1.35
N ARG A 59 14.74 2.47 0.19
CA ARG A 59 14.48 1.85 -1.12
C ARG A 59 14.88 0.38 -1.10
N ARG A 60 13.91 -0.53 -0.93
CA ARG A 60 14.17 -1.97 -0.95
C ARG A 60 14.04 -2.47 -2.38
N SER A 61 14.98 -3.32 -2.79
CA SER A 61 14.86 -4.10 -4.03
C SER A 61 13.80 -5.19 -3.93
N GLU A 62 13.40 -5.56 -2.70
CA GLU A 62 12.51 -6.68 -2.40
C GLU A 62 11.48 -6.30 -1.31
N PRO A 63 10.29 -6.94 -1.28
CA PRO A 63 9.33 -6.76 -0.21
C PRO A 63 9.96 -7.00 1.17
N PRO A 64 9.69 -6.16 2.19
CA PRO A 64 10.17 -6.43 3.54
C PRO A 64 9.60 -7.78 4.00
N PHE A 65 10.45 -8.60 4.62
CA PHE A 65 9.99 -9.75 5.36
C PHE A 65 9.29 -9.23 6.62
N LEU A 66 7.95 -9.32 6.64
CA LEU A 66 7.13 -8.83 7.76
C LEU A 66 7.02 -9.85 8.91
N GLY A 67 7.89 -10.86 8.91
CA GLY A 67 8.03 -11.81 10.01
C GLY A 67 6.91 -12.85 10.07
N LEU A 68 7.18 -13.90 10.85
CA LEU A 68 6.14 -14.73 11.45
C LEU A 68 5.78 -14.08 12.79
N SER A 69 4.80 -13.18 12.80
CA SER A 69 4.35 -12.56 14.05
C SER A 69 2.84 -12.64 14.13
N SER A 70 2.34 -12.97 15.32
CA SER A 70 0.91 -13.02 15.61
C SER A 70 0.23 -11.64 15.56
N GLY A 71 1.03 -10.57 15.44
CA GLY A 71 0.57 -9.19 15.38
C GLY A 71 0.23 -8.73 13.96
N ALA A 72 0.06 -7.42 13.80
CA ALA A 72 -0.15 -6.78 12.52
C ALA A 72 1.00 -5.83 12.19
N HIS A 73 1.16 -5.53 10.91
CA HIS A 73 1.97 -4.43 10.42
C HIS A 73 1.07 -3.48 9.65
N TRP A 74 1.15 -2.20 10.00
CA TRP A 74 0.47 -1.14 9.29
C TRP A 74 1.43 -0.49 8.31
N ALA A 75 0.97 -0.19 7.11
CA ALA A 75 1.77 0.53 6.12
C ALA A 75 0.99 1.68 5.50
N ARG A 76 1.64 2.84 5.39
CA ARG A 76 1.09 4.02 4.72
C ARG A 76 1.84 4.29 3.43
N ILE A 77 1.08 4.49 2.35
CA ILE A 77 1.60 4.82 1.03
C ILE A 77 1.02 6.16 0.63
N THR A 78 1.89 7.11 0.27
CA THR A 78 1.47 8.43 -0.21
C THR A 78 1.78 8.54 -1.69
N ILE A 79 0.79 8.94 -2.47
CA ILE A 79 0.84 9.07 -3.93
C ILE A 79 0.54 10.51 -4.28
N LYS A 80 1.41 11.15 -5.06
CA LYS A 80 1.25 12.49 -5.59
C LYS A 80 1.25 12.44 -7.10
N ASN A 81 0.19 12.93 -7.72
CA ASN A 81 0.10 12.98 -9.16
C ASN A 81 0.59 14.34 -9.68
N ASN A 82 1.75 14.36 -10.33
CA ASN A 82 2.32 15.58 -10.93
C ASN A 82 1.98 15.71 -12.42
N GLY A 83 1.26 14.75 -13.01
CA GLY A 83 0.93 14.70 -14.44
C GLY A 83 -0.57 14.82 -14.70
N GLN A 84 -1.09 13.97 -15.59
CA GLN A 84 -2.51 13.96 -15.97
C GLN A 84 -3.36 13.12 -15.01
N ARG A 85 -4.69 13.29 -15.03
CA ARG A 85 -5.62 12.43 -14.27
C ARG A 85 -5.36 10.96 -14.63
N THR A 86 -5.14 10.13 -13.62
CA THR A 86 -4.63 8.77 -13.78
C THR A 86 -5.44 7.80 -12.93
N ASN A 87 -5.76 6.65 -13.53
CA ASN A 87 -6.35 5.51 -12.82
C ASN A 87 -5.23 4.56 -12.41
N PHE A 88 -5.11 4.27 -11.12
CA PHE A 88 -4.06 3.39 -10.61
C PHE A 88 -4.57 1.98 -10.38
N VAL A 89 -3.64 1.03 -10.46
CA VAL A 89 -3.79 -0.30 -9.89
C VAL A 89 -2.60 -0.51 -8.96
N LEU A 90 -2.90 -0.56 -7.67
CA LEU A 90 -1.92 -1.04 -6.68
C LEU A 90 -1.85 -2.55 -6.77
N VAL A 91 -0.65 -3.10 -6.91
CA VAL A 91 -0.45 -4.56 -6.96
C VAL A 91 0.29 -4.98 -5.69
N ASN A 92 -0.31 -5.90 -4.95
CA ASN A 92 0.33 -6.50 -3.80
C ASN A 92 1.38 -7.55 -4.24
N GLU A 93 2.64 -7.36 -3.83
CA GLU A 93 3.73 -8.32 -4.05
C GLU A 93 4.16 -9.05 -2.76
N PHE A 94 3.45 -8.85 -1.65
CA PHE A 94 3.67 -9.61 -0.42
C PHE A 94 3.23 -11.05 -0.63
N ARG A 95 4.19 -11.98 -0.64
CA ARG A 95 3.92 -13.42 -0.72
C ARG A 95 3.55 -13.97 0.66
N ARG A 96 2.60 -14.91 0.70
CA ARG A 96 2.17 -15.66 1.91
C ARG A 96 1.61 -14.77 3.03
N VAL A 97 0.85 -13.75 2.68
CA VAL A 97 0.10 -12.96 3.67
C VAL A 97 -1.15 -13.74 4.07
N GLN A 98 -1.38 -13.90 5.37
CA GLN A 98 -2.64 -14.48 5.89
C GLN A 98 -3.81 -13.53 5.60
N GLU A 99 -3.64 -12.27 5.97
CA GLU A 99 -4.64 -11.22 5.80
C GLU A 99 -3.98 -9.90 5.36
N LEU A 100 -4.46 -9.34 4.26
CA LEU A 100 -4.14 -8.01 3.78
C LEU A 100 -5.43 -7.22 3.65
N GLU A 101 -5.54 -6.14 4.42
CA GLU A 101 -6.60 -5.15 4.29
C GLU A 101 -6.03 -3.84 3.75
N LEU A 102 -6.71 -3.26 2.76
CA LEU A 102 -6.44 -1.93 2.25
C LEU A 102 -7.62 -1.03 2.59
N PHE A 103 -7.34 0.09 3.25
CA PHE A 103 -8.30 1.14 3.56
C PHE A 103 -8.13 2.26 2.54
N SER A 104 -9.10 2.42 1.64
CA SER A 104 -9.05 3.44 0.60
C SER A 104 -9.60 4.78 1.09
N PRO A 105 -9.18 5.90 0.46
CA PRO A 105 -9.65 7.24 0.82
C PRO A 105 -11.17 7.45 0.68
N ASP A 106 -11.85 6.62 -0.11
CA ASP A 106 -13.30 6.65 -0.28
C ASP A 106 -14.05 5.86 0.81
N GLY A 107 -13.34 5.34 1.81
CA GLY A 107 -13.89 4.59 2.96
C GLY A 107 -14.13 3.11 2.69
N ARG A 108 -13.81 2.60 1.50
CA ARG A 108 -13.92 1.16 1.21
C ARG A 108 -12.75 0.39 1.80
N ILE A 109 -12.99 -0.89 2.03
CA ILE A 109 -11.96 -1.84 2.48
C ILE A 109 -11.85 -2.94 1.45
N TYR A 110 -10.63 -3.14 0.95
CA TYR A 110 -10.30 -4.17 -0.02
C TYR A 110 -9.47 -5.23 0.70
N ARG A 111 -9.82 -6.50 0.52
CA ARG A 111 -9.21 -7.62 1.25
C ARG A 111 -8.64 -8.66 0.31
N THR A 112 -7.51 -9.23 0.70
CA THR A 112 -6.92 -10.43 0.10
C THR A 112 -6.04 -11.15 1.13
N GLY A 113 -5.48 -12.30 0.76
CA GLY A 113 -4.69 -13.14 1.65
C GLY A 113 -5.27 -14.54 1.80
N MET A 114 -4.46 -15.45 2.36
CA MET A 114 -4.77 -16.87 2.46
C MET A 114 -6.03 -17.16 3.28
N ASP A 115 -6.31 -16.35 4.30
CA ASP A 115 -7.46 -16.54 5.21
C ASP A 115 -8.73 -15.83 4.73
N ILE A 116 -8.63 -15.02 3.67
CA ILE A 116 -9.78 -14.32 3.09
C ILE A 116 -10.45 -15.23 2.05
N PRO A 117 -11.75 -15.57 2.19
CA PRO A 117 -12.48 -16.36 1.20
C PRO A 117 -12.45 -15.69 -0.17
N ILE A 118 -12.31 -16.47 -1.25
CA ILE A 118 -12.21 -15.95 -2.63
C ILE A 118 -13.37 -15.00 -2.98
N ALA A 119 -14.58 -15.28 -2.49
CA ALA A 119 -15.77 -14.45 -2.73
C ALA A 119 -15.68 -13.05 -2.10
N ASP A 120 -14.89 -12.90 -1.05
CA ASP A 120 -14.70 -11.64 -0.32
C ASP A 120 -13.47 -10.87 -0.79
N ARG A 121 -12.70 -11.45 -1.72
CA ARG A 121 -11.50 -10.80 -2.27
C ARG A 121 -11.87 -9.81 -3.36
N SER A 122 -11.04 -8.77 -3.48
CA SER A 122 -11.18 -7.76 -4.53
C SER A 122 -10.89 -8.32 -5.93
N LEU A 123 -10.03 -9.33 -6.01
CA LEU A 123 -9.79 -10.15 -7.19
C LEU A 123 -9.80 -11.63 -6.77
N PRO A 124 -10.20 -12.56 -7.64
CA PRO A 124 -10.21 -13.99 -7.34
C PRO A 124 -8.80 -14.62 -7.38
N ILE A 125 -7.78 -13.88 -6.92
CA ILE A 125 -6.36 -14.25 -6.85
C ILE A 125 -5.75 -13.66 -5.57
N ASP A 126 -4.51 -14.02 -5.23
CA ASP A 126 -3.80 -13.48 -4.05
C ASP A 126 -3.22 -12.06 -4.26
N GLU A 127 -3.59 -11.42 -5.36
CA GLU A 127 -3.27 -10.03 -5.64
C GLU A 127 -4.41 -9.13 -5.17
N LEU A 128 -4.05 -7.91 -4.80
CA LEU A 128 -5.01 -6.85 -4.58
C LEU A 128 -4.92 -5.91 -5.78
N ALA A 129 -6.05 -5.44 -6.28
CA ALA A 129 -6.15 -4.34 -7.23
C ALA A 129 -7.14 -3.32 -6.70
N LEU A 130 -6.67 -2.10 -6.49
CA LEU A 130 -7.50 -0.96 -6.08
C LEU A 130 -7.64 0.00 -7.25
N PRO A 131 -8.85 0.28 -7.75
CA PRO A 131 -9.09 1.45 -8.57
C PRO A 131 -8.95 2.70 -7.70
N LEU A 132 -7.86 3.44 -7.88
CA LEU A 132 -7.66 4.74 -7.25
C LEU A 132 -7.65 5.81 -8.34
N GLU A 133 -8.47 6.83 -8.20
CA GLU A 133 -8.34 8.05 -8.99
C GLU A 133 -7.51 9.06 -8.20
N VAL A 134 -6.46 9.63 -8.81
CA VAL A 134 -5.72 10.78 -8.25
C VAL A 134 -5.72 11.89 -9.29
N GLY A 135 -6.33 13.02 -8.96
CA GLY A 135 -6.38 14.22 -9.79
C GLY A 135 -5.02 14.87 -9.97
N ILE A 136 -4.92 15.80 -10.92
CA ILE A 136 -3.68 16.54 -11.20
C ILE A 136 -3.32 17.40 -9.98
N GLY A 137 -2.09 17.28 -9.49
CA GLY A 137 -1.61 17.96 -8.29
C GLY A 137 -2.13 17.36 -6.97
N GLU A 138 -3.00 16.36 -7.03
CA GLU A 138 -3.58 15.75 -5.84
C GLU A 138 -2.59 14.80 -5.18
N THR A 139 -2.62 14.78 -3.85
CA THR A 139 -1.90 13.80 -3.02
C THR A 139 -2.92 12.96 -2.27
N LYS A 140 -2.83 11.63 -2.39
CA LYS A 140 -3.65 10.68 -1.62
C LYS A 140 -2.77 9.75 -0.81
N SER A 141 -3.23 9.42 0.39
CA SER A 141 -2.60 8.40 1.23
C SER A 141 -3.51 7.18 1.33
N ILE A 142 -2.91 6.01 1.34
CA ILE A 142 -3.59 4.73 1.47
C ILE A 142 -2.96 4.00 2.64
N LEU A 143 -3.81 3.38 3.44
CA LEU A 143 -3.41 2.62 4.61
C LEU A 143 -3.61 1.13 4.33
N LEU A 144 -2.62 0.33 4.73
CA LEU A 144 -2.62 -1.12 4.65
C LEU A 144 -2.49 -1.70 6.04
N ARG A 145 -3.17 -2.81 6.29
CA ARG A 145 -2.93 -3.69 7.43
C ARG A 145 -2.53 -5.05 6.91
N ILE A 146 -1.41 -5.56 7.40
CA ILE A 146 -0.76 -6.77 6.91
C ILE A 146 -0.56 -7.71 8.09
N ARG A 147 -1.05 -8.94 7.97
CA ARG A 147 -0.81 -10.01 8.95
C ARG A 147 -0.09 -11.17 8.27
N GLY A 148 1.10 -11.47 8.79
CA GLY A 148 1.93 -12.58 8.33
C GLY A 148 1.45 -13.91 8.90
N GLU A 149 2.05 -14.99 8.40
CA GLU A 149 1.83 -16.33 8.96
C GLU A 149 2.31 -16.40 10.42
N SER A 150 1.50 -16.96 11.31
CA SER A 150 1.86 -17.19 12.72
C SER A 150 2.62 -18.50 12.90
#